data_AF-A0A0Q6UDP4-F1
#
_entry.id   AF-A0A0Q6UDP4-F1
#
_cell.length_a   1.000
_cell.length_b   1.000
_cell.length_c   1.000
_cell.angle_alpha   90.00
_cell.angle_beta   90.00
_cell.angle_gamma   90.00
#
_symmetry.space_group_name_H-M   'P 1'
#
loop_
_entity.id
_entity.type
_entity.pdbx_description
1 polymer ?
#
loop_
_entity_poly.entity_id
_entity_poly.type
_entity_poly.pdbx_seq_one_letter_code
_entity_poly.pdbx_strand_id
1 'polypeptide(L)'
;MSLPFKPATTPWLLSHELRLAWRGFKAGRRSSGPGAVIAFVLVGCMILIGGVFMAFGLRGVAVPVNPLSVMIADLALAVIVTLMLSTTLAASADALYERGDLDLLFSSPLAPRKVLFVRALGLAVNAGLWFLIPAVLLLTPSIVLGHPAWLGVYVTLAALALAASGVGLLLAMALFALIGPRRTRTVAQVMAALIGAAFFLASQYRNLMGGQASESLFARIALDARDGRIKLPPFADLPLRAALGEPLPLLVLVAVGTGIFLFAAQTLGRRFADAAAATQGAETRKGAKGPTKAFAAGAFQATVRKELRLISRDAALLSQVLLRVLYMVPLALVLARSASHLPAWALAAPAAAVTFLAGQVAGSLAWITVSAEDTPDLLAISPTPMAVLNRAKLTAALVPVAVLLAVPIAALAWSAPLAGLWTAIGAALTALSAGLINVWRQKPGKRADFRRRRGGSFFAALAEILIAALIGGATALAVAGQLIWAVMPLIVAGALMMALRRTDEQIAAALRAAAVSAN
;
A
#
# COMPACT_ATOMS: atom_id res chain seq x y z
N MET A 1 3.24 27.91 -18.14
CA MET A 1 3.52 27.05 -19.31
C MET A 1 2.20 26.57 -19.92
N SER A 2 1.75 27.29 -20.94
CA SER A 2 0.71 26.84 -21.89
C SER A 2 1.14 25.48 -22.47
N LEU A 3 0.20 24.55 -22.59
CA LEU A 3 0.47 23.29 -23.29
C LEU A 3 0.56 23.55 -24.79
N PRO A 4 1.43 22.84 -25.53
CA PRO A 4 1.53 22.96 -26.99
C PRO A 4 0.35 22.32 -27.75
N PHE A 5 -0.68 21.85 -27.05
CA PHE A 5 -1.82 21.13 -27.65
C PHE A 5 -3.06 22.01 -27.74
N LYS A 6 -3.82 21.86 -28.84
CA LYS A 6 -5.10 22.56 -29.02
C LYS A 6 -6.06 22.19 -27.87
N PRO A 7 -6.73 23.17 -27.23
CA PRO A 7 -7.71 22.90 -26.16
C PRO A 7 -8.78 21.90 -26.59
N ALA A 8 -9.31 21.13 -25.63
CA ALA A 8 -10.34 20.09 -25.85
C ALA A 8 -9.93 18.89 -26.74
N THR A 9 -8.64 18.74 -27.06
CA THR A 9 -8.11 17.54 -27.73
C THR A 9 -7.69 16.46 -26.72
N THR A 10 -7.65 15.20 -27.15
CA THR A 10 -7.19 14.06 -26.34
C THR A 10 -5.76 14.24 -25.78
N PRO A 11 -4.73 14.68 -26.53
CA PRO A 11 -3.40 14.93 -25.97
C PRO A 11 -3.38 16.10 -24.99
N TRP A 12 -4.20 17.14 -25.21
CA TRP A 12 -4.31 18.27 -24.27
C TRP A 12 -4.87 17.81 -22.92
N LEU A 13 -5.97 17.05 -22.93
CA LEU A 13 -6.56 16.49 -21.71
C LEU A 13 -5.60 15.52 -21.01
N LEU A 14 -4.94 14.63 -21.76
CA LEU A 14 -3.99 13.66 -21.20
C LEU A 14 -2.82 14.35 -20.51
N SER A 15 -2.26 15.40 -21.12
CA SER A 15 -1.17 16.17 -20.51
C SER A 15 -1.61 16.93 -19.25
N HIS A 16 -2.91 17.24 -19.13
CA HIS A 16 -3.47 17.84 -17.92
C HIS A 16 -3.64 16.78 -16.81
N GLU A 17 -4.18 15.61 -17.13
CA GLU A 17 -4.27 14.44 -16.23
C GLU A 17 -2.89 14.02 -15.71
N LEU A 18 -1.88 13.92 -16.58
CA LEU A 18 -0.52 13.59 -16.17
C LEU A 18 0.09 14.66 -15.26
N ARG A 19 -0.22 15.95 -15.48
CA ARG A 19 0.22 17.01 -14.58
C ARG A 19 -0.52 17.01 -13.25
N LEU A 20 -1.81 16.66 -13.24
CA LEU A 20 -2.57 16.43 -12.02
C LEU A 20 -1.99 15.26 -11.23
N ALA A 21 -1.70 14.13 -11.88
CA ALA A 21 -1.03 12.98 -11.27
C ALA A 21 0.34 13.37 -10.70
N TRP A 22 1.15 14.13 -11.46
CA TRP A 22 2.45 14.65 -11.01
C TRP A 22 2.34 15.62 -9.82
N ARG A 23 1.33 16.51 -9.84
CA ARG A 23 1.06 17.43 -8.73
C ARG A 23 0.56 16.69 -7.50
N GLY A 24 -0.30 15.69 -7.65
CA GLY A 24 -0.76 14.82 -6.57
C GLY A 24 0.40 14.05 -5.94
N PHE A 25 1.29 13.51 -6.77
CA PHE A 25 2.53 12.88 -6.34
C PHE A 25 3.43 13.84 -5.55
N LYS A 26 3.65 15.07 -6.06
CA LYS A 26 4.39 16.12 -5.33
C LYS A 26 3.71 16.55 -4.03
N ALA A 27 2.38 16.67 -4.01
CA ALA A 27 1.62 17.07 -2.84
C ALA A 27 1.62 16.00 -1.74
N GLY A 28 1.42 14.73 -2.10
CA GLY A 28 1.58 13.59 -1.20
C GLY A 28 3.01 13.43 -0.67
N ARG A 29 3.99 13.91 -1.45
CA ARG A 29 5.41 13.94 -1.06
C ARG A 29 5.79 15.17 -0.24
N ARG A 30 5.02 16.27 -0.23
CA ARG A 30 5.29 17.45 0.61
C ARG A 30 5.10 17.17 2.11
N SER A 31 4.39 16.09 2.48
CA SER A 31 4.35 15.60 3.86
C SER A 31 5.48 14.60 4.20
N SER A 32 6.22 14.12 3.19
CA SER A 32 7.37 13.24 3.35
C SER A 32 8.63 14.11 3.29
N GLY A 33 9.40 14.19 4.36
CA GLY A 33 10.60 15.04 4.42
C GLY A 33 11.62 14.79 3.28
N PRO A 34 12.67 15.61 3.18
CA PRO A 34 13.70 15.50 2.13
C PRO A 34 14.32 14.09 2.01
N GLY A 35 14.30 13.29 3.07
CA GLY A 35 14.73 11.90 3.07
C GLY A 35 14.01 10.99 2.06
N ALA A 36 12.75 11.23 1.74
CA ALA A 36 12.04 10.43 0.73
C ALA A 36 12.54 10.69 -0.69
N VAL A 37 12.98 11.92 -0.99
CA VAL A 37 13.62 12.26 -2.26
C VAL A 37 14.99 11.62 -2.33
N ILE A 38 15.78 11.74 -1.26
CA ILE A 38 17.11 11.12 -1.16
C ILE A 38 17.01 9.61 -1.34
N ALA A 39 16.07 8.94 -0.66
CA ALA A 39 15.84 7.51 -0.80
C ALA A 39 15.44 7.11 -2.23
N PHE A 40 14.54 7.86 -2.86
CA PHE A 40 14.12 7.59 -4.25
C PHE A 40 15.29 7.76 -5.23
N VAL A 41 16.09 8.82 -5.07
CA VAL A 41 17.29 9.08 -5.88
C VAL A 41 18.32 7.98 -5.64
N LEU A 42 18.58 7.60 -4.39
CA LEU A 42 19.54 6.57 -4.03
C LEU A 42 19.16 5.20 -4.60
N VAL A 43 17.88 4.81 -4.51
CA VAL A 43 17.37 3.58 -5.13
C VAL A 43 17.49 3.66 -6.65
N GLY A 44 17.15 4.80 -7.27
CA GLY A 44 17.32 5.01 -8.71
C GLY A 44 18.78 4.87 -9.16
N CYS A 45 19.71 5.49 -8.43
CA CYS A 45 21.15 5.35 -8.67
C CYS A 45 21.62 3.91 -8.49
N MET A 46 21.15 3.20 -7.45
CA MET A 46 21.50 1.80 -7.21
C MET A 46 21.04 0.89 -8.36
N ILE A 47 19.83 1.08 -8.87
CA ILE A 47 19.29 0.34 -10.03
C ILE A 47 20.12 0.64 -11.28
N LEU A 48 20.45 1.91 -11.53
CA LEU A 48 21.26 2.32 -12.67
C LEU A 48 22.67 1.71 -12.61
N ILE A 49 23.32 1.79 -11.45
CA ILE A 49 24.64 1.17 -11.22
C ILE A 49 24.57 -0.33 -11.46
N GLY A 50 23.56 -1.01 -10.90
CA GLY A 50 23.31 -2.43 -11.15
C GLY A 50 23.10 -2.74 -12.64
N GLY A 51 22.39 -1.88 -13.37
CA GLY A 51 22.19 -1.99 -14.82
C GLY A 51 23.49 -1.84 -15.61
N VAL A 52 24.37 -0.94 -15.20
CA VAL A 52 25.72 -0.77 -15.80
C VAL A 52 26.56 -2.02 -15.56
N PHE A 53 26.60 -2.56 -14.34
CA PHE A 53 27.32 -3.81 -14.05
C PHE A 53 26.76 -4.99 -14.84
N MET A 54 25.43 -5.11 -14.93
CA MET A 54 24.76 -6.10 -15.75
C MET A 54 25.16 -5.98 -17.23
N ALA A 55 25.20 -4.76 -17.77
CA ALA A 55 25.57 -4.51 -19.16
C ALA A 55 27.01 -4.93 -19.48
N PHE A 56 27.95 -4.67 -18.56
CA PHE A 56 29.33 -5.14 -18.71
C PHE A 56 29.44 -6.67 -18.60
N GLY A 57 28.71 -7.29 -17.67
CA GLY A 57 28.72 -8.74 -17.47
C GLY A 57 28.06 -9.54 -18.60
N LEU A 58 27.07 -8.95 -19.28
CA LEU A 58 26.35 -9.59 -20.40
C LEU A 58 26.86 -9.16 -21.77
N ARG A 59 27.97 -8.42 -21.84
CA ARG A 59 28.54 -7.94 -23.09
C ARG A 59 28.94 -9.12 -23.98
N GLY A 60 28.35 -9.22 -25.17
CA GLY A 60 28.62 -10.29 -26.12
C GLY A 60 27.95 -11.64 -25.80
N VAL A 61 27.14 -11.73 -24.73
CA VAL A 61 26.41 -12.95 -24.37
C VAL A 61 24.98 -12.86 -24.92
N ALA A 62 24.68 -13.61 -25.97
CA ALA A 62 23.30 -13.75 -26.44
C ALA A 62 22.46 -14.50 -25.39
N VAL A 63 21.26 -13.99 -25.08
CA VAL A 63 20.33 -14.69 -24.18
C VAL A 63 19.73 -15.88 -24.95
N PRO A 64 20.04 -17.14 -24.58
CA PRO A 64 19.45 -18.28 -25.25
C PRO A 64 17.96 -18.36 -24.95
N VAL A 65 17.14 -18.60 -25.96
CA VAL A 65 15.72 -18.95 -25.80
C VAL A 65 15.66 -20.44 -25.46
N ASN A 66 15.85 -20.75 -24.18
CA ASN A 66 15.74 -22.10 -23.64
C ASN A 66 14.52 -22.18 -22.70
N PRO A 67 14.04 -23.40 -22.36
CA PRO A 67 12.85 -23.51 -21.51
C PRO A 67 12.96 -22.77 -20.17
N LEU A 68 14.18 -22.68 -19.62
CA LEU A 68 14.44 -21.93 -18.39
C LEU A 68 14.27 -20.41 -18.56
N SER A 69 14.81 -19.82 -19.61
CA SER A 69 14.71 -18.38 -19.85
C SER A 69 13.27 -17.99 -20.17
N VAL A 70 12.53 -18.84 -20.88
CA VAL A 70 11.08 -18.69 -21.12
C VAL A 70 10.33 -18.68 -19.78
N MET A 71 10.51 -19.70 -18.94
CA MET A 71 9.84 -19.77 -17.63
C MET A 71 10.14 -18.58 -16.72
N ILE A 72 11.41 -18.14 -16.66
CA ILE A 72 11.81 -17.01 -15.82
C ILE A 72 11.19 -15.71 -16.34
N ALA A 73 11.24 -15.46 -17.64
CA ALA A 73 10.69 -14.27 -18.25
C ALA A 73 9.15 -14.24 -18.15
N ASP A 74 8.48 -15.36 -18.45
CA ASP A 74 7.03 -15.48 -18.35
C ASP A 74 6.55 -15.31 -16.92
N LEU A 75 7.24 -15.89 -15.94
CA LEU A 75 6.93 -15.69 -14.52
C LEU A 75 7.09 -14.22 -14.13
N ALA A 76 8.18 -13.58 -14.54
CA ALA A 76 8.41 -12.16 -14.26
C ALA A 76 7.33 -11.27 -14.90
N LEU A 77 6.99 -11.51 -16.16
CA LEU A 77 5.95 -10.79 -16.88
C LEU A 77 4.56 -11.05 -16.29
N ALA A 78 4.23 -12.30 -15.93
CA ALA A 78 2.97 -12.66 -15.28
C ALA A 78 2.81 -11.94 -13.93
N VAL A 79 3.89 -11.88 -13.13
CA VAL A 79 3.91 -11.12 -11.88
C VAL A 79 3.68 -9.62 -12.14
N ILE A 80 4.40 -9.03 -13.10
CA ILE A 80 4.24 -7.62 -13.47
C ILE A 80 2.81 -7.33 -13.92
N VAL A 81 2.23 -8.13 -14.80
CA VAL A 81 0.84 -7.99 -15.28
C VAL A 81 -0.15 -8.10 -14.13
N THR A 82 0.07 -9.03 -13.20
CA THR A 82 -0.81 -9.22 -12.04
C THR A 82 -0.78 -8.00 -11.10
N LEU A 83 0.40 -7.41 -10.89
CA LEU A 83 0.54 -6.17 -10.13
C LEU A 83 -0.04 -4.95 -10.86
N MET A 84 0.14 -4.85 -12.18
CA MET A 84 -0.51 -3.83 -13.01
C MET A 84 -2.04 -3.97 -12.95
N LEU A 85 -2.56 -5.19 -13.04
CA LEU A 85 -4.00 -5.46 -12.95
C LEU A 85 -4.57 -5.08 -11.58
N SER A 86 -3.86 -5.42 -10.50
CA SER A 86 -4.21 -5.04 -9.13
C SER A 86 -4.33 -3.53 -8.96
N THR A 87 -3.31 -2.79 -9.40
CA THR A 87 -3.27 -1.32 -9.26
C THR A 87 -4.31 -0.64 -10.15
N THR A 88 -4.51 -1.13 -11.37
CA THR A 88 -5.52 -0.61 -12.30
C THR A 88 -6.94 -0.90 -11.86
N LEU A 89 -7.23 -2.07 -11.29
CA LEU A 89 -8.53 -2.41 -10.71
C LEU A 89 -8.89 -1.48 -9.53
N ALA A 90 -7.96 -1.26 -8.60
CA ALA A 90 -8.19 -0.36 -7.48
C ALA A 90 -8.39 1.10 -7.93
N ALA A 91 -7.51 1.58 -8.81
CA ALA A 91 -7.57 2.97 -9.26
C ALA A 91 -8.71 3.24 -10.26
N SER A 92 -9.17 2.26 -11.02
CA SER A 92 -10.40 2.38 -11.82
C SER A 92 -11.64 2.48 -10.94
N ALA A 93 -11.72 1.68 -9.87
CA ALA A 93 -12.80 1.79 -8.88
C ALA A 93 -12.78 3.15 -8.15
N ASP A 94 -11.61 3.72 -7.88
CA ASP A 94 -11.53 5.08 -7.34
C ASP A 94 -11.93 6.13 -8.38
N ALA A 95 -11.35 6.10 -9.59
CA ALA A 95 -11.59 7.09 -10.63
C ALA A 95 -13.06 7.16 -11.06
N LEU A 96 -13.73 6.01 -11.21
CA LEU A 96 -15.12 5.96 -11.65
C LEU A 96 -16.11 6.44 -10.58
N TYR A 97 -15.73 6.41 -9.29
CA TYR A 97 -16.70 6.52 -8.20
C TYR A 97 -16.34 7.55 -7.09
N GLU A 98 -15.18 8.21 -7.15
CA GLU A 98 -14.89 9.36 -6.27
C GLU A 98 -15.74 10.57 -6.68
N ARG A 99 -16.82 10.80 -5.90
CA ARG A 99 -17.78 11.91 -6.01
C ARG A 99 -17.08 13.28 -6.06
N GLY A 100 -17.36 14.06 -7.10
CA GLY A 100 -17.04 15.50 -7.17
C GLY A 100 -16.73 16.00 -8.58
N ASP A 101 -15.88 15.29 -9.32
CA ASP A 101 -15.37 15.81 -10.60
C ASP A 101 -16.29 15.46 -11.78
N LEU A 102 -17.06 14.37 -11.68
CA LEU A 102 -17.91 13.90 -12.78
C LEU A 102 -19.07 14.85 -13.07
N ASP A 103 -19.66 15.47 -12.05
CA ASP A 103 -20.76 16.43 -12.21
C ASP A 103 -20.27 17.73 -12.89
N LEU A 104 -19.06 18.16 -12.52
CA LEU A 104 -18.33 19.26 -13.17
C LEU A 104 -17.92 18.92 -14.61
N LEU A 105 -17.58 17.65 -14.89
CA LEU A 105 -17.21 17.20 -16.23
C LEU A 105 -18.43 17.04 -17.15
N PHE A 106 -19.59 16.63 -16.61
CA PHE A 106 -20.85 16.55 -17.36
C PHE A 106 -21.51 17.90 -17.61
N SER A 107 -21.23 18.90 -16.78
CA SER A 107 -21.61 20.30 -17.05
C SER A 107 -20.64 21.03 -17.99
N SER A 108 -19.50 20.41 -18.33
CA SER A 108 -18.53 20.96 -19.28
C SER A 108 -18.92 20.62 -20.73
N PRO A 109 -18.60 21.48 -21.73
CA PRO A 109 -18.92 21.25 -23.15
C PRO A 109 -18.04 20.16 -23.81
N LEU A 110 -17.49 19.23 -23.03
CA LEU A 110 -16.62 18.15 -23.51
C LEU A 110 -17.39 16.84 -23.66
N ALA A 111 -17.21 16.16 -24.79
CA ALA A 111 -17.81 14.85 -25.02
C ALA A 111 -17.34 13.85 -23.94
N PRO A 112 -18.24 13.23 -23.14
CA PRO A 112 -17.88 12.36 -22.03
C PRO A 112 -16.97 11.17 -22.43
N ARG A 113 -17.16 10.64 -23.64
CA ARG A 113 -16.32 9.57 -24.20
C ARG A 113 -14.84 9.94 -24.27
N LYS A 114 -14.52 11.19 -24.62
CA LYS A 114 -13.13 11.66 -24.73
C LYS A 114 -12.47 11.75 -23.35
N VAL A 115 -13.20 12.27 -22.36
CA VAL A 115 -12.72 12.39 -20.98
C VAL A 115 -12.46 11.02 -20.38
N LEU A 116 -13.41 10.08 -20.52
CA LEU A 116 -13.26 8.71 -20.02
C LEU A 116 -12.10 7.97 -20.68
N PHE A 117 -11.94 8.10 -22.00
CA PHE A 117 -10.82 7.51 -22.72
C PHE A 117 -9.46 8.03 -22.20
N VAL A 118 -9.34 9.34 -22.02
CA VAL A 118 -8.12 9.97 -21.48
C VAL A 118 -7.85 9.50 -20.05
N ARG A 119 -8.88 9.34 -19.22
CA ARG A 119 -8.74 8.84 -17.85
C ARG A 119 -8.29 7.38 -17.80
N ALA A 120 -8.87 6.53 -18.66
CA ALA A 120 -8.45 5.14 -18.84
C ALA A 120 -6.99 5.05 -19.34
N LEU A 121 -6.58 5.95 -20.23
CA LEU A 121 -5.21 6.03 -20.73
C LEU A 121 -4.26 6.52 -19.64
N GLY A 122 -4.66 7.52 -18.84
CA GLY A 122 -3.91 7.99 -17.68
C GLY A 122 -3.70 6.87 -16.65
N LEU A 123 -4.69 6.00 -16.46
CA LEU A 123 -4.58 4.82 -15.61
C LEU A 123 -3.55 3.82 -16.15
N ALA A 124 -3.57 3.54 -17.45
CA ALA A 124 -2.58 2.67 -18.10
C ALA A 124 -1.16 3.23 -17.99
N VAL A 125 -0.98 4.54 -18.23
CA VAL A 125 0.31 5.22 -18.10
C VAL A 125 0.81 5.12 -16.65
N ASN A 126 -0.04 5.42 -15.66
CA ASN A 126 0.35 5.37 -14.26
C ASN A 126 0.76 3.95 -13.82
N ALA A 127 0.02 2.93 -14.23
CA ALA A 127 0.38 1.53 -13.96
C ALA A 127 1.69 1.12 -14.66
N GLY A 128 1.87 1.54 -15.92
CA GLY A 128 3.08 1.28 -16.70
C GLY A 128 4.34 1.93 -16.14
N LEU A 129 4.25 3.19 -15.68
CA LEU A 129 5.39 3.98 -15.20
C LEU A 129 6.13 3.31 -14.03
N TRP A 130 5.42 2.65 -13.12
CA TRP A 130 6.03 1.95 -11.98
C TRP A 130 6.99 0.84 -12.39
N PHE A 131 6.80 0.25 -13.57
CA PHE A 131 7.66 -0.82 -14.11
C PHE A 131 8.61 -0.30 -15.19
N LEU A 132 8.18 0.67 -16.00
CA LEU A 132 8.99 1.27 -17.04
C LEU A 132 10.17 2.08 -16.48
N ILE A 133 10.00 2.85 -15.40
CA ILE A 133 11.09 3.67 -14.84
C ILE A 133 12.27 2.77 -14.37
N PRO A 134 12.05 1.74 -13.54
CA PRO A 134 13.13 0.81 -13.19
C PRO A 134 13.69 0.06 -14.40
N ALA A 135 12.83 -0.39 -15.32
CA ALA A 135 13.28 -1.09 -16.53
C ALA A 135 14.20 -0.21 -17.40
N VAL A 136 13.87 1.07 -17.57
CA VAL A 136 14.70 2.03 -18.31
C VAL A 136 16.05 2.20 -17.62
N LEU A 137 16.08 2.41 -16.30
CA LEU A 137 17.35 2.56 -15.57
C LEU A 137 18.22 1.30 -15.62
N LEU A 138 17.59 0.12 -15.57
CA LEU A 138 18.29 -1.16 -15.53
C LEU A 138 18.78 -1.62 -16.92
N LEU A 139 17.94 -1.50 -17.96
CA LEU A 139 18.18 -2.13 -19.25
C LEU A 139 18.84 -1.19 -20.27
N THR A 140 18.67 0.14 -20.15
CA THR A 140 19.26 1.10 -21.11
C THR A 140 20.79 0.97 -21.23
N PRO A 141 21.56 0.77 -20.14
CA PRO A 141 22.99 0.50 -20.27
C PRO A 141 23.31 -0.73 -21.13
N SER A 142 22.53 -1.81 -20.98
CA SER A 142 22.69 -3.05 -21.76
C SER A 142 22.31 -2.88 -23.23
N ILE A 143 21.28 -2.08 -23.51
CA ILE A 143 20.84 -1.72 -24.86
C ILE A 143 21.94 -0.95 -25.60
N VAL A 144 22.56 0.03 -24.94
CA VAL A 144 23.64 0.85 -25.52
C VAL A 144 24.91 0.03 -25.75
N LEU A 145 25.20 -0.94 -24.87
CA LEU A 145 26.47 -1.69 -24.88
C LEU A 145 26.45 -2.98 -25.72
N GLY A 146 25.31 -3.39 -26.29
CA GLY A 146 25.29 -4.50 -27.24
C GLY A 146 23.96 -5.25 -27.44
N HIS A 147 22.89 -4.91 -26.70
CA HIS A 147 21.61 -5.64 -26.75
C HIS A 147 20.43 -4.76 -27.22
N PRO A 148 20.41 -4.27 -28.48
CA PRO A 148 19.36 -3.38 -28.97
C PRO A 148 17.97 -4.04 -28.96
N ALA A 149 17.93 -5.36 -29.12
CA ALA A 149 16.73 -6.20 -29.05
C ALA A 149 15.90 -5.97 -27.76
N TRP A 150 16.54 -5.63 -26.64
CA TRP A 150 15.88 -5.43 -25.35
C TRP A 150 15.01 -4.17 -25.29
N LEU A 151 15.04 -3.31 -26.32
CA LEU A 151 14.01 -2.28 -26.52
C LEU A 151 12.60 -2.88 -26.58
N GLY A 152 12.48 -4.14 -27.04
CA GLY A 152 11.24 -4.90 -27.02
C GLY A 152 10.61 -5.00 -25.63
N VAL A 153 11.40 -5.00 -24.55
CA VAL A 153 10.90 -5.01 -23.17
C VAL A 153 10.06 -3.78 -22.88
N TYR A 154 10.49 -2.58 -23.31
CA TYR A 154 9.74 -1.34 -23.05
C TYR A 154 8.39 -1.34 -23.76
N VAL A 155 8.37 -1.80 -25.00
CA VAL A 155 7.13 -1.90 -25.79
C VAL A 155 6.21 -2.98 -25.21
N THR A 156 6.78 -4.12 -24.79
CA THR A 156 6.04 -5.20 -24.13
C THR A 156 5.40 -4.71 -22.84
N LEU A 157 6.13 -4.01 -21.97
CA LEU A 157 5.59 -3.42 -20.74
C LEU A 157 4.47 -2.40 -21.01
N ALA A 158 4.62 -1.58 -22.05
CA ALA A 158 3.58 -0.62 -22.44
C ALA A 158 2.30 -1.33 -22.93
N ALA A 159 2.43 -2.38 -23.74
CA ALA A 159 1.31 -3.18 -24.20
C ALA A 159 0.61 -3.93 -23.06
N LEU A 160 1.38 -4.49 -22.12
CA LEU A 160 0.86 -5.12 -20.92
C LEU A 160 0.13 -4.13 -20.00
N ALA A 161 0.63 -2.88 -19.88
CA ALA A 161 -0.04 -1.84 -19.11
C ALA A 161 -1.39 -1.44 -19.73
N LEU A 162 -1.49 -1.38 -21.06
CA LEU A 162 -2.76 -1.18 -21.76
C LEU A 162 -3.72 -2.35 -21.52
N ALA A 163 -3.24 -3.59 -21.69
CA ALA A 163 -4.01 -4.80 -21.46
C ALA A 163 -4.56 -4.83 -20.01
N ALA A 164 -3.69 -4.65 -19.02
CA ALA A 164 -4.04 -4.67 -17.61
C ALA A 164 -5.05 -3.57 -17.25
N SER A 165 -4.88 -2.35 -17.78
CA SER A 165 -5.85 -1.26 -17.60
C SER A 165 -7.22 -1.60 -18.20
N GLY A 166 -7.24 -2.17 -19.42
CA GLY A 166 -8.48 -2.61 -20.06
C GLY A 166 -9.20 -3.69 -19.27
N VAL A 167 -8.49 -4.76 -18.88
CA VAL A 167 -9.05 -5.83 -18.05
C VAL A 167 -9.49 -5.30 -16.68
N GLY A 168 -8.70 -4.45 -16.03
CA GLY A 168 -9.02 -3.83 -14.75
C GLY A 168 -10.30 -3.00 -14.80
N LEU A 169 -10.49 -2.21 -15.87
CA LEU A 169 -11.73 -1.46 -16.12
C LEU A 169 -12.94 -2.38 -16.33
N LEU A 170 -12.80 -3.42 -17.15
CA LEU A 170 -13.86 -4.40 -17.39
C LEU A 170 -14.26 -5.12 -16.09
N LEU A 171 -13.28 -5.53 -15.29
CA LEU A 171 -13.51 -6.17 -13.98
C LEU A 171 -14.18 -5.21 -13.01
N ALA A 172 -13.74 -3.95 -12.92
CA ALA A 172 -14.37 -2.94 -12.07
C ALA A 172 -15.85 -2.72 -12.46
N MET A 173 -16.16 -2.71 -13.77
CA MET A 173 -17.54 -2.63 -14.26
C MET A 173 -18.36 -3.87 -13.94
N ALA A 174 -17.79 -5.07 -14.13
CA ALA A 174 -18.47 -6.32 -13.82
C ALA A 174 -18.82 -6.39 -12.32
N LEU A 175 -17.87 -6.03 -11.46
CA LEU A 175 -18.05 -6.00 -10.02
C LEU A 175 -19.10 -4.98 -9.59
N PHE A 176 -19.15 -3.83 -10.28
CA PHE A 176 -20.22 -2.83 -10.10
C PHE A 176 -21.59 -3.39 -10.44
N ALA A 177 -21.74 -4.04 -11.59
CA ALA A 177 -23.01 -4.61 -12.01
C ALA A 177 -23.51 -5.68 -11.02
N LEU A 178 -22.61 -6.42 -10.39
CA LEU A 178 -22.95 -7.51 -9.48
C LEU A 178 -23.21 -7.07 -8.03
N ILE A 179 -22.44 -6.11 -7.49
CA ILE A 179 -22.38 -5.82 -6.04
C ILE A 179 -22.65 -4.34 -5.73
N GLY A 180 -22.69 -3.47 -6.74
CA GLY A 180 -22.94 -2.04 -6.62
C GLY A 180 -21.70 -1.20 -6.24
N PRO A 181 -21.78 0.14 -6.38
CA PRO A 181 -20.60 1.04 -6.40
C PRO A 181 -19.82 1.07 -5.09
N ARG A 182 -20.50 1.13 -3.96
CA ARG A 182 -19.84 1.24 -2.63
C ARG A 182 -19.06 -0.02 -2.29
N ARG A 183 -19.59 -1.20 -2.62
CA ARG A 183 -18.96 -2.50 -2.33
C ARG A 183 -17.87 -2.85 -3.34
N THR A 184 -18.05 -2.46 -4.61
CA THR A 184 -17.06 -2.64 -5.68
C THR A 184 -15.70 -2.07 -5.29
N ARG A 185 -15.69 -0.85 -4.74
CA ARG A 185 -14.46 -0.20 -4.28
C ARG A 185 -13.76 -1.01 -3.20
N THR A 186 -14.50 -1.44 -2.18
CA THR A 186 -13.96 -2.26 -1.08
C THR A 186 -13.35 -3.54 -1.61
N VAL A 187 -14.06 -4.26 -2.48
CA VAL A 187 -13.56 -5.52 -3.05
C VAL A 187 -12.34 -5.29 -3.94
N ALA A 188 -12.34 -4.25 -4.78
CA ALA A 188 -11.20 -3.89 -5.61
C ALA A 188 -9.95 -3.58 -4.78
N GLN A 189 -10.09 -2.83 -3.68
CA GLN A 189 -8.99 -2.52 -2.77
C GLN A 189 -8.49 -3.77 -2.03
N VAL A 190 -9.40 -4.62 -1.56
CA VAL A 190 -9.04 -5.88 -0.90
C VAL A 190 -8.31 -6.80 -1.87
N MET A 191 -8.78 -6.97 -3.10
CA MET A 191 -8.09 -7.74 -4.13
C MET A 191 -6.71 -7.18 -4.43
N ALA A 192 -6.59 -5.85 -4.55
CA ALA A 192 -5.31 -5.21 -4.80
C ALA A 192 -4.31 -5.44 -3.65
N ALA A 193 -4.80 -5.35 -2.41
CA ALA A 193 -4.01 -5.64 -1.21
C ALA A 193 -3.61 -7.11 -1.12
N LEU A 194 -4.51 -8.05 -1.44
CA LEU A 194 -4.25 -9.48 -1.46
C LEU A 194 -3.23 -9.86 -2.54
N ILE A 195 -3.29 -9.23 -3.72
CA ILE A 195 -2.29 -9.44 -4.78
C ILE A 195 -0.93 -8.89 -4.36
N GLY A 196 -0.88 -7.67 -3.81
CA GLY A 196 0.36 -7.09 -3.29
C GLY A 196 0.95 -7.92 -2.14
N ALA A 197 0.07 -8.47 -1.30
CA ALA A 197 0.40 -9.38 -0.23
C ALA A 197 1.00 -10.70 -0.73
N ALA A 198 0.35 -11.35 -1.70
CA ALA A 198 0.84 -12.58 -2.31
C ALA A 198 2.22 -12.37 -2.96
N PHE A 199 2.40 -11.26 -3.68
CA PHE A 199 3.70 -10.89 -4.26
C PHE A 199 4.77 -10.71 -3.18
N PHE A 200 4.45 -10.00 -2.09
CA PHE A 200 5.38 -9.83 -0.98
C PHE A 200 5.76 -11.20 -0.37
N LEU A 201 4.79 -12.06 -0.06
CA LEU A 201 5.06 -13.39 0.49
C LEU A 201 5.91 -14.25 -0.47
N ALA A 202 5.62 -14.20 -1.77
CA ALA A 202 6.40 -14.89 -2.79
C ALA A 202 7.85 -14.36 -2.85
N SER A 203 8.06 -13.04 -2.72
CA SER A 203 9.43 -12.48 -2.64
C SER A 203 10.21 -12.96 -1.42
N GLN A 204 9.50 -13.29 -0.33
CA GLN A 204 10.06 -13.81 0.90
C GLN A 204 10.19 -15.34 0.90
N TYR A 205 9.94 -16.01 -0.23
CA TYR A 205 9.93 -17.48 -0.31
C TYR A 205 11.19 -18.15 0.26
N ARG A 206 12.39 -17.60 0.03
CA ARG A 206 13.64 -18.14 0.60
C ARG A 206 13.65 -18.07 2.13
N ASN A 207 13.14 -16.98 2.70
CA ASN A 207 12.98 -16.82 4.14
C ASN A 207 11.87 -17.75 4.68
N LEU A 208 10.83 -18.00 3.89
CA LEU A 208 9.73 -18.91 4.24
C LEU A 208 10.06 -20.39 4.13
N MET A 209 10.94 -20.83 3.23
CA MET A 209 11.30 -22.25 3.04
C MET A 209 12.60 -22.62 3.76
N GLY A 210 13.48 -21.65 4.04
CA GLY A 210 14.84 -21.88 4.53
C GLY A 210 15.84 -21.99 3.38
N GLY A 211 17.07 -21.52 3.59
CA GLY A 211 18.09 -21.42 2.54
C GLY A 211 18.30 -22.73 1.78
N GLN A 212 18.56 -23.82 2.50
CA GLN A 212 18.83 -25.15 1.92
C GLN A 212 17.65 -25.73 1.13
N ALA A 213 16.43 -25.66 1.66
CA ALA A 213 15.24 -26.15 0.96
C ALA A 213 14.96 -25.34 -0.31
N SER A 214 15.15 -24.02 -0.25
CA SER A 214 14.95 -23.15 -1.42
C SER A 214 15.98 -23.41 -2.51
N GLU A 215 17.27 -23.55 -2.17
CA GLU A 215 18.34 -23.87 -3.12
C GLU A 215 18.12 -25.24 -3.76
N SER A 216 17.69 -26.24 -2.98
CA SER A 216 17.38 -27.56 -3.51
C SER A 216 16.22 -27.56 -4.51
N LEU A 217 15.21 -26.70 -4.30
CA LEU A 217 14.07 -26.57 -5.21
C LEU A 217 14.46 -25.85 -6.49
N PHE A 218 15.22 -24.75 -6.40
CA PHE A 218 15.75 -24.06 -7.59
C PHE A 218 16.70 -24.96 -8.39
N ALA A 219 17.57 -25.73 -7.71
CA ALA A 219 18.45 -26.69 -8.35
C ALA A 219 17.65 -27.80 -9.06
N ARG A 220 16.60 -28.33 -8.43
CA ARG A 220 15.70 -29.32 -9.06
C ARG A 220 15.00 -28.76 -10.30
N ILE A 221 14.43 -27.55 -10.21
CA ILE A 221 13.78 -26.90 -11.36
C ILE A 221 14.79 -26.66 -12.49
N ALA A 222 16.01 -26.23 -12.15
CA ALA A 222 17.08 -26.02 -13.13
C ALA A 222 17.51 -27.32 -13.82
N LEU A 223 17.60 -28.43 -13.06
CA LEU A 223 17.91 -29.75 -13.59
C LEU A 223 16.78 -30.30 -14.46
N ASP A 224 15.53 -30.26 -14.00
CA ASP A 224 14.37 -30.75 -14.75
C ASP A 224 14.17 -30.00 -16.07
N ALA A 225 14.49 -28.71 -16.11
CA ALA A 225 14.44 -27.93 -17.33
C ALA A 225 15.63 -28.20 -18.28
N ARG A 226 16.82 -28.52 -17.75
CA ARG A 226 17.98 -28.97 -18.56
C ARG A 226 17.76 -30.35 -19.14
N ASP A 227 17.13 -31.25 -18.38
CA ASP A 227 16.83 -32.62 -18.77
C ASP A 227 15.62 -32.71 -19.73
N GLY A 228 15.05 -31.59 -20.16
CA GLY A 228 13.94 -31.53 -21.12
C GLY A 228 12.62 -32.11 -20.58
N ARG A 229 12.51 -32.31 -19.26
CA ARG A 229 11.31 -32.86 -18.60
C ARG A 229 10.18 -31.84 -18.57
N ILE A 230 10.50 -30.55 -18.63
CA ILE A 230 9.52 -29.46 -18.72
C ILE A 230 9.19 -29.20 -20.18
N LYS A 231 8.02 -29.69 -20.62
CA LYS A 231 7.44 -29.35 -21.93
C LYS A 231 6.65 -28.05 -21.80
N LEU A 232 7.11 -27.01 -22.48
CA LEU A 232 6.37 -25.75 -22.58
C LEU A 232 5.10 -25.95 -23.43
N PRO A 233 3.96 -25.36 -23.03
CA PRO A 233 2.79 -25.35 -23.89
C PRO A 233 3.08 -24.55 -25.18
N PRO A 234 2.38 -24.86 -26.29
CA PRO A 234 2.54 -24.11 -27.53
C PRO A 234 2.27 -22.62 -27.27
N PHE A 235 3.10 -21.74 -27.86
CA PHE A 235 3.05 -20.28 -27.71
C PHE A 235 3.47 -19.69 -26.36
N ALA A 236 3.94 -20.50 -25.41
CA ALA A 236 4.45 -20.00 -24.13
C ALA A 236 5.64 -19.05 -24.30
N ASP A 237 6.44 -19.22 -25.35
CA ASP A 237 7.63 -18.44 -25.64
C ASP A 237 7.37 -17.06 -26.27
N LEU A 238 6.12 -16.78 -26.68
CA LEU A 238 5.75 -15.50 -27.31
C LEU A 238 6.10 -14.26 -26.46
N PRO A 239 5.86 -14.20 -25.14
CA PRO A 239 6.18 -13.03 -24.33
C PRO A 239 7.68 -12.78 -24.22
N LEU A 240 8.48 -13.84 -24.07
CA LEU A 240 9.94 -13.72 -24.08
C LEU A 240 10.45 -13.22 -25.45
N ARG A 241 9.97 -13.80 -26.55
CA ARG A 241 10.36 -13.38 -27.90
C ARG A 241 9.99 -11.92 -28.19
N ALA A 242 8.82 -11.48 -27.74
CA ALA A 242 8.40 -10.07 -27.82
C ALA A 242 9.33 -9.16 -26.99
N ALA A 243 9.69 -9.58 -25.78
CA ALA A 243 10.63 -8.85 -24.91
C ALA A 243 12.05 -8.76 -25.51
N LEU A 244 12.47 -9.79 -26.25
CA LEU A 244 13.71 -9.81 -27.04
C LEU A 244 13.60 -9.04 -28.37
N GLY A 245 12.46 -8.41 -28.67
CA GLY A 245 12.31 -7.52 -29.81
C GLY A 245 12.02 -8.23 -31.15
N GLU A 246 11.61 -9.50 -31.14
CA GLU A 246 11.12 -10.15 -32.36
C GLU A 246 9.84 -9.42 -32.86
N PRO A 247 9.79 -8.99 -34.13
CA PRO A 247 8.77 -8.07 -34.61
C PRO A 247 7.37 -8.69 -34.60
N LEU A 248 7.23 -9.96 -34.98
CA LEU A 248 5.94 -10.62 -35.06
C LEU A 248 5.31 -10.87 -33.68
N PRO A 249 5.99 -11.51 -32.71
CA PRO A 249 5.48 -11.65 -31.34
C PRO A 249 5.16 -10.30 -30.68
N LEU A 250 6.01 -9.30 -30.91
CA LEU A 250 5.81 -7.96 -30.36
C LEU A 250 4.55 -7.30 -30.94
N LEU A 251 4.34 -7.39 -32.25
CA LEU A 251 3.14 -6.86 -32.91
C LEU A 251 1.87 -7.56 -32.40
N VAL A 252 1.89 -8.88 -32.22
CA VAL A 252 0.74 -9.61 -31.65
C VAL A 252 0.43 -9.12 -30.24
N LEU A 253 1.45 -8.97 -29.39
CA LEU A 253 1.26 -8.55 -28.00
C LEU A 253 0.75 -7.10 -27.91
N VAL A 254 1.26 -6.21 -28.75
CA VAL A 254 0.75 -4.83 -28.89
C VAL A 254 -0.70 -4.84 -29.38
N ALA A 255 -1.01 -5.59 -30.45
CA ALA A 255 -2.36 -5.67 -31.01
C ALA A 255 -3.37 -6.19 -30.00
N VAL A 256 -3.03 -7.24 -29.25
CA VAL A 256 -3.88 -7.80 -28.19
C VAL A 256 -4.07 -6.79 -27.05
N GLY A 257 -2.98 -6.19 -26.54
CA GLY A 257 -3.06 -5.24 -25.43
C GLY A 257 -3.84 -3.98 -25.78
N THR A 258 -3.58 -3.41 -26.96
CA THR A 258 -4.36 -2.27 -27.49
C THR A 258 -5.81 -2.67 -27.77
N GLY A 259 -6.06 -3.85 -28.34
CA GLY A 259 -7.41 -4.35 -28.61
C GLY A 259 -8.26 -4.47 -27.34
N ILE A 260 -7.72 -5.10 -26.29
CA ILE A 260 -8.38 -5.22 -24.98
C ILE A 260 -8.68 -3.83 -24.39
N PHE A 261 -7.70 -2.93 -24.43
CA PHE A 261 -7.87 -1.56 -23.92
C PHE A 261 -8.95 -0.78 -24.67
N LEU A 262 -8.91 -0.80 -26.00
CA LEU A 262 -9.89 -0.09 -26.83
C LEU A 262 -11.29 -0.66 -26.63
N PHE A 263 -11.43 -1.98 -26.55
CA PHE A 263 -12.70 -2.64 -26.24
C PHE A 263 -13.25 -2.21 -24.87
N ALA A 264 -12.42 -2.21 -23.84
CA ALA A 264 -12.79 -1.73 -22.50
C ALA A 264 -13.20 -0.24 -22.50
N ALA A 265 -12.43 0.61 -23.17
CA ALA A 265 -12.71 2.05 -23.23
C ALA A 265 -14.02 2.36 -23.99
N GLN A 266 -14.31 1.63 -25.07
CA GLN A 266 -15.54 1.77 -25.84
C GLN A 266 -16.78 1.29 -25.07
N THR A 267 -16.68 0.15 -24.39
CA THR A 267 -17.79 -0.41 -23.59
C THR A 267 -18.13 0.47 -22.39
N LEU A 268 -17.12 1.06 -21.75
CA LEU A 268 -17.27 2.00 -20.63
C LEU A 268 -18.06 3.24 -21.02
N GLY A 269 -17.77 3.85 -22.18
CA GLY A 269 -18.44 5.08 -22.62
C GLY A 269 -19.96 4.94 -22.80
N ARG A 270 -20.47 3.73 -23.05
CA ARG A 270 -21.91 3.46 -23.19
C ARG A 270 -22.56 3.18 -21.83
N ARG A 271 -22.02 2.23 -21.05
CA ARG A 271 -22.61 1.81 -19.77
C ARG A 271 -22.44 2.82 -18.63
N PHE A 272 -21.43 3.68 -18.69
CA PHE A 272 -21.19 4.68 -17.65
C PHE A 272 -22.19 5.82 -17.68
N ALA A 273 -22.68 6.22 -18.86
CA ALA A 273 -23.75 7.21 -18.98
C ALA A 273 -25.05 6.69 -18.31
N ASP A 274 -25.38 5.41 -18.56
CA ASP A 274 -26.54 4.73 -17.97
C ASP A 274 -26.38 4.58 -16.44
N ALA A 275 -25.20 4.22 -15.96
CA ALA A 275 -24.90 4.07 -14.54
C ALA A 275 -24.85 5.42 -13.78
N ALA A 276 -24.34 6.48 -14.42
CA ALA A 276 -24.33 7.83 -13.86
C ALA A 276 -25.76 8.39 -13.74
N ALA A 277 -26.59 8.20 -14.77
CA ALA A 277 -28.01 8.56 -14.73
C ALA A 277 -28.78 7.80 -13.64
N ALA A 278 -28.54 6.49 -13.50
CA ALA A 278 -29.17 5.67 -12.48
C ALA A 278 -28.75 6.01 -11.04
N THR A 279 -27.55 6.55 -10.84
CA THR A 279 -27.03 6.92 -9.51
C THR A 279 -27.40 8.34 -9.08
N GLN A 280 -27.55 9.29 -10.00
CA GLN A 280 -28.10 10.61 -9.68
C GLN A 280 -29.54 10.54 -9.16
N GLY A 281 -30.35 9.59 -9.63
CA GLY A 281 -31.70 9.35 -9.09
C GLY A 281 -31.75 8.61 -7.74
N ALA A 282 -30.65 7.98 -7.31
CA ALA A 282 -30.64 7.08 -6.14
C ALA A 282 -30.21 7.75 -4.81
N GLU A 283 -29.77 9.02 -4.84
CA GLU A 283 -29.34 9.75 -3.64
C GLU A 283 -30.48 10.30 -2.78
N THR A 284 -31.75 10.15 -3.18
CA THR A 284 -32.93 10.43 -2.35
C THR A 284 -33.28 9.27 -1.40
N ARG A 285 -32.30 8.49 -0.93
CA ARG A 285 -32.56 7.40 0.00
C ARG A 285 -32.85 7.97 1.39
N LYS A 286 -34.15 8.03 1.73
CA LYS A 286 -34.71 8.33 3.05
C LYS A 286 -33.80 7.76 4.15
N GLY A 287 -33.34 8.62 5.06
CA GLY A 287 -32.53 8.22 6.20
C GLY A 287 -33.18 7.03 6.90
N ALA A 288 -32.45 5.91 7.00
CA ALA A 288 -32.98 4.72 7.64
C ALA A 288 -33.37 5.06 9.08
N LYS A 289 -34.66 4.96 9.42
CA LYS A 289 -35.14 5.03 10.81
C LYS A 289 -34.62 3.81 11.55
N GLY A 290 -33.42 3.94 12.13
CA GLY A 290 -32.84 2.94 13.01
C GLY A 290 -33.65 2.84 14.31
N PRO A 291 -33.66 1.67 14.96
CA PRO A 291 -34.38 1.48 16.22
C PRO A 291 -33.84 2.46 17.27
N THR A 292 -34.75 3.15 17.95
CA THR A 292 -34.50 4.02 19.11
C THR A 292 -34.12 3.18 20.33
N LYS A 293 -32.95 2.53 20.28
CA LYS A 293 -32.39 1.91 21.49
C LYS A 293 -31.97 3.03 22.44
N ALA A 294 -32.31 2.90 23.71
CA ALA A 294 -31.81 3.77 24.76
C ALA A 294 -30.27 3.84 24.70
N PHE A 295 -29.69 5.01 24.92
CA PHE A 295 -28.24 5.21 25.09
C PHE A 295 -27.79 4.56 26.41
N ALA A 296 -27.77 3.23 26.47
CA ALA A 296 -27.51 2.45 27.68
C ALA A 296 -26.01 2.20 27.92
N ALA A 297 -25.15 3.15 27.54
CA ALA A 297 -23.71 3.01 27.73
C ALA A 297 -23.12 4.39 28.06
N GLY A 298 -22.42 4.51 29.19
CA GLY A 298 -21.70 5.73 29.56
C GLY A 298 -20.78 6.20 28.43
N ALA A 299 -20.44 7.49 28.43
CA ALA A 299 -19.75 8.17 27.33
C ALA A 299 -18.49 7.43 26.83
N PHE A 300 -17.76 6.77 27.73
CA PHE A 300 -16.62 5.91 27.39
C PHE A 300 -17.01 4.74 26.49
N GLN A 301 -17.94 3.88 26.92
CA GLN A 301 -18.36 2.69 26.15
C GLN A 301 -19.07 3.06 24.85
N ALA A 302 -19.87 4.12 24.86
CA ALA A 302 -20.53 4.64 23.67
C ALA A 302 -19.48 5.07 22.62
N THR A 303 -18.44 5.78 23.05
CA THR A 303 -17.34 6.21 22.19
C THR A 303 -16.53 5.03 21.68
N VAL A 304 -16.18 4.05 22.53
CA VAL A 304 -15.47 2.84 22.09
C VAL A 304 -16.26 2.07 21.02
N ARG A 305 -17.55 1.82 21.26
CA ARG A 305 -18.41 1.12 20.29
C ARG A 305 -18.57 1.90 18.98
N LYS A 306 -18.68 3.23 19.06
CA LYS A 306 -18.73 4.12 17.89
C LYS A 306 -17.46 3.94 17.06
N GLU A 307 -16.29 4.12 17.66
CA GLU A 307 -15.01 4.07 16.93
C GLU A 307 -14.73 2.68 16.37
N LEU A 308 -14.98 1.59 17.12
CA LEU A 308 -14.83 0.23 16.60
C LEU A 308 -15.73 -0.05 15.38
N ARG A 309 -16.99 0.41 15.42
CA ARG A 309 -17.89 0.28 14.26
C ARG A 309 -17.42 1.09 13.07
N LEU A 310 -16.87 2.27 13.30
CA LEU A 310 -16.33 3.12 12.23
C LEU A 310 -15.11 2.46 11.58
N ILE A 311 -14.16 1.96 12.37
CA ILE A 311 -12.99 1.21 11.88
C ILE A 311 -13.46 0.01 11.04
N SER A 312 -14.43 -0.77 11.54
CA SER A 312 -14.94 -1.94 10.80
C SER A 312 -15.63 -1.61 9.48
N ARG A 313 -16.10 -0.38 9.30
CA ARG A 313 -16.80 0.08 8.10
C ARG A 313 -15.85 0.75 7.09
N ASP A 314 -14.63 1.07 7.50
CA ASP A 314 -13.64 1.69 6.61
C ASP A 314 -12.77 0.62 5.95
N ALA A 315 -13.13 0.28 4.72
CA ALA A 315 -12.43 -0.69 3.89
C ALA A 315 -10.97 -0.33 3.62
N ALA A 316 -10.65 0.95 3.45
CA ALA A 316 -9.30 1.38 3.15
C ALA A 316 -8.39 1.19 4.38
N LEU A 317 -8.94 1.45 5.57
CA LEU A 317 -8.23 1.23 6.84
C LEU A 317 -8.02 -0.26 7.12
N LEU A 318 -9.04 -1.08 6.90
CA LEU A 318 -8.90 -2.54 6.99
C LEU A 318 -7.82 -3.05 6.05
N SER A 319 -7.78 -2.57 4.81
CA SER A 319 -6.74 -2.93 3.84
C SER A 319 -5.34 -2.49 4.27
N GLN A 320 -5.19 -1.30 4.86
CA GLN A 320 -3.90 -0.79 5.32
C GLN A 320 -3.39 -1.55 6.54
N VAL A 321 -4.27 -1.85 7.50
CA VAL A 321 -3.93 -2.68 8.67
C VAL A 321 -3.61 -4.10 8.21
N LEU A 322 -4.46 -4.70 7.36
CA LEU A 322 -4.26 -6.05 6.81
C LEU A 322 -2.91 -6.21 6.12
N LEU A 323 -2.46 -5.21 5.36
CA LEU A 323 -1.14 -5.26 4.73
C LEU A 323 -0.02 -5.34 5.78
N ARG A 324 -0.14 -4.60 6.88
CA ARG A 324 0.82 -4.65 8.00
C ARG A 324 0.77 -5.97 8.77
N VAL A 325 -0.43 -6.53 8.97
CA VAL A 325 -0.60 -7.89 9.49
C VAL A 325 0.14 -8.88 8.63
N LEU A 326 -0.02 -8.77 7.32
CA LEU A 326 0.60 -9.69 6.39
C LEU A 326 2.13 -9.58 6.40
N TYR A 327 2.68 -8.37 6.58
CA TYR A 327 4.12 -8.20 6.82
C TYR A 327 4.61 -8.90 8.11
N MET A 328 3.74 -9.09 9.10
CA MET A 328 4.07 -9.86 10.31
C MET A 328 4.07 -11.37 10.07
N VAL A 329 3.42 -11.89 9.03
CA VAL A 329 3.31 -13.35 8.80
C VAL A 329 4.66 -14.00 8.53
N PRO A 330 5.51 -13.52 7.59
CA PRO A 330 6.85 -14.09 7.41
C PRO A 330 7.69 -14.01 8.68
N LEU A 331 7.57 -12.91 9.43
CA LEU A 331 8.28 -12.72 10.68
C LEU A 331 7.85 -13.76 11.73
N ALA A 332 6.55 -14.00 11.86
CA ALA A 332 6.00 -15.01 12.76
C ALA A 332 6.39 -16.43 12.36
N LEU A 333 6.46 -16.74 11.05
CA LEU A 333 6.92 -18.03 10.55
C LEU A 333 8.42 -18.25 10.78
N VAL A 334 9.25 -17.24 10.52
CA VAL A 334 10.68 -17.26 10.84
C VAL A 334 10.86 -17.46 12.34
N LEU A 335 10.04 -16.81 13.17
CA LEU A 335 10.04 -16.98 14.62
C LEU A 335 9.67 -18.40 15.05
N ALA A 336 8.56 -18.93 14.56
CA ALA A 336 8.09 -20.27 14.92
C ALA A 336 9.12 -21.35 14.55
N ARG A 337 9.80 -21.21 13.41
CA ARG A 337 10.86 -22.14 12.98
C ARG A 337 12.16 -21.97 13.75
N SER A 338 12.52 -20.72 14.02
CA SER A 338 13.72 -20.39 14.78
C SER A 338 13.61 -20.84 16.24
N ALA A 339 12.41 -20.78 16.82
CA ALA A 339 12.24 -20.97 18.26
C ALA A 339 12.44 -22.41 18.74
N SER A 340 12.31 -23.43 17.87
CA SER A 340 12.54 -24.83 18.23
C SER A 340 13.98 -25.31 18.02
N HIS A 341 14.81 -24.58 17.24
CA HIS A 341 16.14 -25.06 16.84
C HIS A 341 17.28 -24.05 17.07
N LEU A 342 16.98 -22.77 17.31
CA LEU A 342 17.98 -21.73 17.48
C LEU A 342 18.09 -21.27 18.95
N PRO A 343 19.28 -20.84 19.38
CA PRO A 343 19.48 -20.25 20.70
C PRO A 343 18.62 -18.99 20.90
N ALA A 344 18.27 -18.67 22.14
CA ALA A 344 17.35 -17.60 22.51
C ALA A 344 17.69 -16.22 21.90
N TRP A 345 18.98 -15.92 21.68
CA TRP A 345 19.41 -14.67 21.04
C TRP A 345 18.95 -14.54 19.57
N ALA A 346 18.71 -15.64 18.86
CA ALA A 346 18.21 -15.60 17.49
C ALA A 346 16.74 -15.12 17.42
N LEU A 347 16.01 -15.19 18.54
CA LEU A 347 14.63 -14.69 18.66
C LEU A 347 14.57 -13.18 18.96
N ALA A 348 15.71 -12.55 19.25
CA ALA A 348 15.78 -11.13 19.60
C ALA A 348 15.34 -10.22 18.45
N ALA A 349 15.91 -10.40 17.24
CA ALA A 349 15.60 -9.55 16.10
C ALA A 349 14.13 -9.63 15.68
N PRO A 350 13.50 -10.81 15.61
CA PRO A 350 12.09 -10.85 15.27
C PRO A 350 11.16 -10.38 16.39
N ALA A 351 11.50 -10.58 17.67
CA ALA A 351 10.77 -10.00 18.79
C ALA A 351 10.76 -8.46 18.74
N ALA A 352 11.91 -7.85 18.41
CA ALA A 352 12.01 -6.41 18.15
C ALA A 352 11.13 -5.96 16.98
N ALA A 353 11.09 -6.74 15.90
CA ALA A 353 10.27 -6.42 14.73
C ALA A 353 8.76 -6.53 15.02
N VAL A 354 8.30 -7.54 15.77
CA VAL A 354 6.90 -7.63 16.24
C VAL A 354 6.54 -6.41 17.10
N THR A 355 7.43 -6.05 18.03
CA THR A 355 7.29 -4.87 18.90
C THR A 355 7.23 -3.57 18.09
N PHE A 356 8.10 -3.40 17.11
CA PHE A 356 8.11 -2.23 16.24
C PHE A 356 6.81 -2.12 15.43
N LEU A 357 6.35 -3.23 14.84
CA LEU A 357 5.13 -3.27 14.03
C LEU A 357 3.87 -3.00 14.88
N ALA A 358 3.85 -3.46 16.14
CA ALA A 358 2.79 -3.14 17.10
C ALA A 358 2.60 -1.61 17.25
N GLY A 359 3.70 -0.89 17.47
CA GLY A 359 3.70 0.57 17.54
C GLY A 359 3.19 1.23 16.25
N GLN A 360 3.62 0.75 15.09
CA GLN A 360 3.20 1.31 13.80
C GLN A 360 1.70 1.13 13.55
N VAL A 361 1.15 -0.06 13.81
CA VAL A 361 -0.29 -0.33 13.65
C VAL A 361 -1.10 0.49 14.66
N ALA A 362 -0.68 0.53 15.93
CA ALA A 362 -1.33 1.34 16.96
C ALA A 362 -1.31 2.83 16.61
N GLY A 363 -0.17 3.37 16.17
CA GLY A 363 -0.03 4.77 15.75
C GLY A 363 -0.97 5.11 14.60
N SER A 364 -1.09 4.24 13.59
CA SER A 364 -2.04 4.49 12.49
C SER A 364 -3.49 4.50 12.93
N LEU A 365 -3.90 3.55 13.78
CA LEU A 365 -5.27 3.48 14.28
C LEU A 365 -5.58 4.64 15.24
N ALA A 366 -4.64 4.98 16.12
CA ALA A 366 -4.76 6.11 17.04
C ALA A 366 -4.84 7.44 16.28
N TRP A 367 -4.02 7.63 15.25
CA TRP A 367 -4.10 8.82 14.41
C TRP A 367 -5.50 9.02 13.83
N ILE A 368 -6.15 7.94 13.39
CA ILE A 368 -7.50 7.98 12.82
C ILE A 368 -8.55 8.21 13.90
N THR A 369 -8.58 7.41 14.97
CA THR A 369 -9.63 7.54 16.00
C THR A 369 -9.56 8.88 16.73
N VAL A 370 -8.35 9.41 16.89
CA VAL A 370 -8.11 10.65 17.61
C VAL A 370 -8.25 11.87 16.71
N SER A 371 -7.59 11.89 15.55
CA SER A 371 -7.52 13.10 14.71
C SER A 371 -8.65 13.20 13.68
N ALA A 372 -9.22 12.07 13.25
CA ALA A 372 -10.29 12.05 12.27
C ALA A 372 -11.66 12.21 12.95
N GLU A 373 -11.96 13.42 13.40
CA GLU A 373 -13.27 13.78 13.98
C GLU A 373 -13.96 14.84 13.12
N ASP A 374 -15.19 14.56 12.69
CA ASP A 374 -15.94 15.44 11.78
C ASP A 374 -16.46 16.70 12.45
N THR A 375 -16.72 16.64 13.76
CA THR A 375 -17.27 17.75 14.56
C THR A 375 -16.55 17.81 15.90
N PRO A 376 -15.29 18.28 15.93
CA PRO A 376 -14.55 18.48 17.17
C PRO A 376 -15.24 19.49 18.10
N ASP A 377 -15.91 20.49 17.52
CA ASP A 377 -16.59 21.56 18.27
C ASP A 377 -17.77 21.02 19.09
N LEU A 378 -18.50 20.03 18.55
CA LEU A 378 -19.59 19.37 19.28
C LEU A 378 -19.09 18.51 20.45
N LEU A 379 -17.89 17.93 20.33
CA LEU A 379 -17.27 17.22 21.44
C LEU A 379 -16.75 18.19 22.50
N ALA A 380 -16.24 19.36 22.09
CA ALA A 380 -15.73 20.37 23.00
C ALA A 380 -16.82 20.98 23.89
N ILE A 381 -18.07 21.09 23.40
CA ILE A 381 -19.23 21.54 24.17
C ILE A 381 -19.97 20.40 24.90
N SER A 382 -19.50 19.16 24.76
CA SER A 382 -20.16 18.01 25.39
C SER A 382 -19.92 18.03 26.91
N PRO A 383 -20.87 17.54 27.73
CA PRO A 383 -20.69 17.47 29.19
C PRO A 383 -19.66 16.41 29.62
N THR A 384 -19.03 15.70 28.68
CA THR A 384 -18.07 14.63 28.97
C THR A 384 -16.65 15.21 29.02
N PRO A 385 -15.87 14.92 30.07
CA PRO A 385 -14.47 15.35 30.13
C PRO A 385 -13.66 14.83 28.94
N MET A 386 -12.85 15.70 28.33
CA MET A 386 -11.99 15.35 27.19
C MET A 386 -11.04 14.18 27.48
N ALA A 387 -10.60 14.02 28.73
CA ALA A 387 -9.79 12.88 29.16
C ALA A 387 -10.50 11.53 28.97
N VAL A 388 -11.82 11.47 29.23
CA VAL A 388 -12.63 10.26 29.05
C VAL A 388 -12.76 9.93 27.56
N LEU A 389 -13.00 10.94 26.72
CA LEU A 389 -13.08 10.78 25.26
C LEU A 389 -11.74 10.33 24.67
N ASN A 390 -10.63 10.95 25.07
CA ASN A 390 -9.28 10.58 24.63
C ASN A 390 -8.92 9.14 25.03
N ARG A 391 -9.20 8.74 26.28
CA ARG A 391 -8.97 7.37 26.75
C ARG A 391 -9.85 6.36 26.01
N ALA A 392 -11.11 6.71 25.74
CA ALA A 392 -12.02 5.84 24.97
C ALA A 392 -11.52 5.64 23.53
N LYS A 393 -11.11 6.72 22.86
CA LYS A 393 -10.54 6.68 21.50
C LYS A 393 -9.22 5.91 21.43
N LEU A 394 -8.36 6.10 22.43
CA LEU A 394 -7.12 5.34 22.57
C LEU A 394 -7.41 3.85 22.76
N THR A 395 -8.36 3.50 23.63
CA THR A 395 -8.77 2.11 23.85
C THR A 395 -9.32 1.48 22.58
N ALA A 396 -10.18 2.21 21.84
CA ALA A 396 -10.72 1.75 20.57
C ALA A 396 -9.64 1.52 19.49
N ALA A 397 -8.54 2.27 19.52
CA ALA A 397 -7.39 2.06 18.64
C ALA A 397 -6.53 0.86 19.07
N LEU A 398 -6.35 0.65 20.38
CA LEU A 398 -5.47 -0.40 20.92
C LEU A 398 -6.12 -1.79 20.93
N VAL A 399 -7.43 -1.90 21.10
CA VAL A 399 -8.14 -3.20 21.14
C VAL A 399 -7.90 -4.04 19.87
N PRO A 400 -8.08 -3.51 18.64
CA PRO A 400 -7.78 -4.26 17.42
C PRO A 400 -6.32 -4.70 17.33
N VAL A 401 -5.38 -3.88 17.82
CA VAL A 401 -3.95 -4.18 17.84
C VAL A 401 -3.67 -5.34 18.80
N ALA A 402 -4.26 -5.33 20.00
CA ALA A 402 -4.11 -6.40 20.97
C ALA A 402 -4.62 -7.75 20.43
N VAL A 403 -5.81 -7.76 19.81
CA VAL A 403 -6.38 -8.96 19.17
C VAL A 403 -5.47 -9.48 18.07
N LEU A 404 -4.95 -8.58 17.25
CA LEU A 404 -4.05 -8.92 16.15
C LEU A 404 -2.73 -9.53 16.63
N LEU A 405 -2.12 -8.95 17.66
CA LEU A 405 -0.82 -9.37 18.19
C LEU A 405 -0.92 -10.63 19.06
N ALA A 406 -2.10 -10.99 19.53
CA ALA A 406 -2.31 -12.19 20.33
C ALA A 406 -1.79 -13.46 19.63
N VAL A 407 -2.01 -13.59 18.31
CA VAL A 407 -1.60 -14.76 17.53
C VAL A 407 -0.06 -14.93 17.49
N PRO A 408 0.73 -13.95 17.00
CA PRO A 408 2.19 -14.11 16.96
C PRO A 408 2.83 -14.19 18.35
N ILE A 409 2.29 -13.49 19.35
CA ILE A 409 2.79 -13.56 20.73
C ILE A 409 2.49 -14.94 21.34
N ALA A 410 1.31 -15.50 21.12
CA ALA A 410 0.97 -16.84 21.61
C ALA A 410 1.85 -17.92 20.94
N ALA A 411 2.10 -17.80 19.64
CA ALA A 411 3.00 -18.71 18.93
C ALA A 411 4.43 -18.66 19.51
N LEU A 412 4.95 -17.46 19.79
CA LEU A 412 6.23 -17.26 20.45
C LEU A 412 6.25 -17.85 21.87
N ALA A 413 5.22 -17.57 22.66
CA ALA A 413 5.12 -18.02 24.05
C ALA A 413 5.01 -19.54 24.17
N TRP A 414 4.42 -20.21 23.17
CA TRP A 414 4.35 -21.67 23.12
C TRP A 414 5.74 -22.32 23.02
N SER A 415 6.63 -21.76 22.20
CA SER A 415 7.99 -22.29 22.01
C SER A 415 9.01 -21.75 23.03
N ALA A 416 8.90 -20.47 23.40
CA ALA A 416 9.85 -19.77 24.26
C ALA A 416 9.09 -18.78 25.16
N PRO A 417 8.59 -19.22 26.33
CA PRO A 417 7.68 -18.44 27.18
C PRO A 417 8.25 -17.08 27.59
N LEU A 418 9.53 -17.03 27.96
CA LEU A 418 10.22 -15.79 28.33
C LEU A 418 10.34 -14.82 27.15
N ALA A 419 10.64 -15.31 25.95
CA ALA A 419 10.72 -14.48 24.76
C ALA A 419 9.33 -13.93 24.37
N GLY A 420 8.29 -14.75 24.49
CA GLY A 420 6.89 -14.34 24.33
C GLY A 420 6.49 -13.25 25.32
N LEU A 421 6.86 -13.39 26.60
CA LEU A 421 6.58 -12.40 27.64
C LEU A 421 7.23 -11.04 27.34
N TRP A 422 8.54 -11.02 27.05
CA TRP A 422 9.24 -9.79 26.72
C TRP A 422 8.68 -9.13 25.46
N THR A 423 8.34 -9.93 24.45
CA THR A 423 7.69 -9.43 23.22
C THR A 423 6.32 -8.82 23.52
N ALA A 424 5.53 -9.43 24.40
CA ALA A 424 4.23 -8.90 24.81
C ALA A 424 4.34 -7.56 25.54
N ILE A 425 5.29 -7.44 26.47
CA ILE A 425 5.58 -6.21 27.20
C ILE A 425 6.06 -5.12 26.23
N GLY A 426 7.04 -5.43 25.38
CA GLY A 426 7.56 -4.52 24.37
C GLY A 426 6.47 -4.01 23.43
N ALA A 427 5.66 -4.91 22.89
CA ALA A 427 4.55 -4.60 21.99
C ALA A 427 3.47 -3.74 22.65
N ALA A 428 3.13 -4.01 23.93
CA ALA A 428 2.20 -3.19 24.69
C ALA A 428 2.76 -1.77 24.92
N LEU A 429 4.02 -1.67 25.32
CA LEU A 429 4.69 -0.38 25.56
C LEU A 429 4.76 0.47 24.28
N THR A 430 5.14 -0.13 23.15
CA THR A 430 5.17 0.56 21.85
C THR A 430 3.80 0.99 21.39
N ALA A 431 2.80 0.10 21.49
CA ALA A 431 1.43 0.43 21.10
C ALA A 431 0.86 1.59 21.95
N LEU A 432 1.06 1.55 23.27
CA LEU A 432 0.67 2.62 24.18
C LEU A 432 1.41 3.93 23.88
N SER A 433 2.72 3.86 23.64
CA SER A 433 3.54 5.04 23.35
C SER A 433 3.08 5.73 22.06
N ALA A 434 2.89 4.97 20.98
CA ALA A 434 2.41 5.49 19.71
C ALA A 434 0.99 6.09 19.85
N GLY A 435 0.12 5.44 20.60
CA GLY A 435 -1.23 5.95 20.88
C GLY A 435 -1.21 7.27 21.68
N LEU A 436 -0.37 7.37 22.72
CA LEU A 436 -0.23 8.57 23.53
C LEU A 436 0.37 9.75 22.75
N ILE A 437 1.37 9.51 21.90
CA ILE A 437 1.94 10.55 21.03
C ILE A 437 0.86 11.14 20.12
N ASN A 438 0.00 10.28 19.55
CA ASN A 438 -1.14 10.73 18.73
C ASN A 438 -2.16 11.52 19.55
N VAL A 439 -2.41 11.14 20.81
CA VAL A 439 -3.27 11.90 21.72
C VAL A 439 -2.66 13.24 22.13
N TRP A 440 -1.35 13.36 22.25
CA TRP A 440 -0.69 14.62 22.62
C TRP A 440 -0.54 15.58 21.44
N ARG A 441 -0.39 15.06 20.22
CA ARG A 441 -0.13 15.84 19.00
C ARG A 441 -1.28 15.76 18.00
N GLN A 442 -2.51 15.81 18.51
CA GLN A 442 -3.73 15.79 17.68
C GLN A 442 -3.76 16.97 16.70
N LYS A 443 -4.20 16.70 15.49
CA LYS A 443 -4.58 17.73 14.51
C LYS A 443 -5.96 17.38 13.96
N PRO A 444 -7.04 17.96 14.53
CA PRO A 444 -8.39 17.66 14.07
C PRO A 444 -8.59 18.09 12.63
N GLY A 445 -9.36 17.31 11.88
CA GLY A 445 -9.80 17.68 10.55
C GLY A 445 -10.97 16.81 10.09
N LYS A 446 -11.67 17.28 9.05
CA LYS A 446 -12.83 16.58 8.50
C LYS A 446 -12.42 15.24 7.86
N ARG A 447 -13.13 14.15 8.13
CA ARG A 447 -12.77 12.80 7.63
C ARG A 447 -12.70 12.72 6.11
N ALA A 448 -13.50 13.53 5.41
CA ALA A 448 -13.45 13.64 3.95
C ALA A 448 -12.09 14.18 3.44
N ASP A 449 -11.47 15.10 4.20
CA ASP A 449 -10.18 15.71 3.87
C ASP A 449 -8.98 14.85 4.30
N PHE A 450 -9.15 13.94 5.27
CA PHE A 450 -8.13 12.98 5.70
C PHE A 450 -7.68 12.04 4.56
N ARG A 451 -8.58 11.72 3.62
CA ARG A 451 -8.24 10.95 2.42
C ARG A 451 -7.31 11.69 1.45
N ARG A 452 -7.42 13.02 1.40
CA ARG A 452 -6.59 13.89 0.53
C ARG A 452 -5.34 14.42 1.23
N ARG A 453 -5.37 14.56 2.57
CA ARG A 453 -4.27 15.04 3.42
C ARG A 453 -3.65 13.90 4.23
N ARG A 454 -2.69 13.17 3.65
CA ARG A 454 -1.83 12.20 4.39
C ARG A 454 -0.80 12.87 5.33
N GLY A 455 -1.10 14.05 5.86
CA GLY A 455 -0.15 14.91 6.55
C GLY A 455 -0.29 14.92 8.07
N GLY A 456 0.03 13.81 8.74
CA GLY A 456 0.40 13.88 10.16
C GLY A 456 1.61 14.82 10.36
N SER A 457 1.86 15.29 11.59
CA SER A 457 3.08 16.08 11.82
C SER A 457 4.32 15.19 11.63
N PHE A 458 5.18 15.55 10.67
CA PHE A 458 6.44 14.85 10.38
C PHE A 458 7.25 14.55 11.64
N PHE A 459 7.35 15.52 12.55
CA PHE A 459 8.03 15.35 13.84
C PHE A 459 7.41 14.28 14.75
N ALA A 460 6.07 14.17 14.79
CA ALA A 460 5.43 13.11 15.58
C ALA A 460 5.67 11.73 14.95
N ALA A 461 5.59 11.63 13.61
CA ALA A 461 5.86 10.38 12.92
C ALA A 461 7.32 9.92 13.08
N LEU A 462 8.29 10.84 13.01
CA LEU A 462 9.69 10.53 13.26
C LEU A 462 9.92 10.09 14.71
N ALA A 463 9.31 10.77 15.67
CA ALA A 463 9.38 10.41 17.07
C ALA A 463 8.76 9.04 17.36
N GLU A 464 7.60 8.72 16.76
CA GLU A 464 6.98 7.39 16.84
C GLU A 464 7.90 6.30 16.33
N ILE A 465 8.53 6.50 15.16
CA ILE A 465 9.48 5.53 14.58
C ILE A 465 10.68 5.35 15.51
N LEU A 466 11.25 6.44 16.03
CA LEU A 466 12.43 6.40 16.90
C LEU A 466 12.12 5.69 18.23
N ILE A 467 11.01 6.03 18.87
CA ILE A 467 10.57 5.41 20.13
C ILE A 467 10.23 3.93 19.92
N ALA A 468 9.57 3.60 18.81
CA ALA A 468 9.30 2.21 18.46
C ALA A 468 10.58 1.41 18.21
N ALA A 469 11.58 2.00 17.56
CA ALA A 469 12.89 1.38 17.35
C ALA A 469 13.65 1.16 18.67
N LEU A 470 13.62 2.13 19.58
CA LEU A 470 14.26 2.03 20.90
C LEU A 470 13.61 0.95 21.77
N ILE A 471 12.27 0.94 21.87
CA ILE A 471 11.55 -0.10 22.63
C ILE A 471 11.72 -1.47 21.95
N GLY A 472 11.72 -1.53 20.62
CA GLY A 472 12.04 -2.75 19.87
C GLY A 472 13.45 -3.27 20.19
N GLY A 473 14.45 -2.40 20.18
CA GLY A 473 15.83 -2.73 20.56
C GLY A 473 15.95 -3.20 22.02
N ALA A 474 15.26 -2.53 22.95
CA ALA A 474 15.17 -2.96 24.35
C ALA A 474 14.59 -4.38 24.46
N THR A 475 13.54 -4.67 23.68
CA THR A 475 12.90 -5.98 23.64
C THR A 475 13.83 -7.05 23.07
N ALA A 476 14.58 -6.75 22.01
CA ALA A 476 15.62 -7.65 21.50
C ALA A 476 16.68 -7.98 22.56
N LEU A 477 17.19 -6.97 23.26
CA LEU A 477 18.21 -7.16 24.30
C LEU A 477 17.68 -7.98 25.47
N ALA A 478 16.42 -7.76 25.88
CA ALA A 478 15.76 -8.56 26.92
C ALA A 478 15.59 -10.03 26.49
N VAL A 479 15.18 -10.28 25.24
CA VAL A 479 15.05 -11.63 24.68
C VAL A 479 16.42 -12.32 24.54
N ALA A 480 17.48 -11.57 24.24
CA ALA A 480 18.85 -12.05 24.20
C ALA A 480 19.47 -12.30 25.58
N GLY A 481 18.73 -12.07 26.68
CA GLY A 481 19.21 -12.25 28.06
C GLY A 481 20.04 -11.08 28.59
N GLN A 482 20.21 -10.00 27.83
CA GLN A 482 20.99 -8.82 28.21
C GLN A 482 20.11 -7.74 28.85
N LEU A 483 19.48 -8.07 29.98
CA LEU A 483 18.52 -7.19 30.67
C LEU A 483 19.11 -5.83 31.09
N ILE A 484 20.37 -5.80 31.54
CA ILE A 484 21.05 -4.57 31.96
C ILE A 484 21.14 -3.59 30.78
N TRP A 485 21.51 -4.10 29.60
CA TRP A 485 21.63 -3.30 28.39
C TRP A 485 20.27 -2.91 27.80
N ALA A 486 19.21 -3.68 28.06
CA ALA A 486 17.85 -3.34 27.63
C ALA A 486 17.31 -2.07 28.33
N VAL A 487 17.82 -1.72 29.51
CA VAL A 487 17.39 -0.53 30.27
C VAL A 487 17.79 0.77 29.57
N MET A 488 18.99 0.83 28.96
CA MET A 488 19.48 2.02 28.26
C MET A 488 18.52 2.55 27.18
N PRO A 489 18.12 1.76 26.16
CA PRO A 489 17.18 2.23 25.14
C PRO A 489 15.79 2.53 25.72
N LEU A 490 15.38 1.84 26.79
CA LEU A 490 14.12 2.13 27.50
C LEU A 490 14.14 3.50 28.19
N ILE A 491 15.25 3.86 28.85
CA ILE A 491 15.44 5.19 29.45
C ILE A 491 15.38 6.27 28.39
N VAL A 492 16.07 6.09 27.26
CA VAL A 492 16.06 7.05 26.15
C VAL A 492 14.65 7.19 25.56
N ALA A 493 13.94 6.07 25.36
CA ALA A 493 12.55 6.10 24.90
C ALA A 493 11.63 6.84 25.89
N GLY A 494 11.80 6.61 27.20
CA GLY A 494 11.07 7.30 28.26
C GLY A 494 11.34 8.79 28.30
N ALA A 495 12.61 9.20 28.17
CA ALA A 495 13.00 10.60 28.11
C ALA A 495 12.39 11.31 26.89
N LEU A 496 12.43 10.67 25.73
CA LEU A 496 11.79 11.18 24.51
C LEU A 496 10.27 11.29 24.66
N MET A 497 9.62 10.29 25.25
CA MET A 497 8.19 10.32 25.55
C MET A 497 7.83 11.50 26.47
N MET A 498 8.61 11.74 27.52
CA MET A 498 8.42 12.87 28.43
C MET A 498 8.63 14.21 27.73
N ALA A 499 9.62 14.32 26.85
CA ALA A 499 9.86 15.53 26.05
C ALA A 499 8.72 15.82 25.04
N LEU A 500 7.99 14.79 24.62
CA LEU A 500 6.85 14.92 23.69
C LEU A 500 5.52 15.15 24.41
N ARG A 501 5.46 14.91 25.72
CA ARG A 501 4.25 15.04 26.52
C ARG A 501 3.74 16.48 26.50
N ARG A 502 2.44 16.63 26.22
CA ARG A 502 1.73 17.90 26.36
C ARG A 502 0.67 17.78 27.44
N THR A 503 0.46 18.83 28.21
CA THR A 503 -0.65 18.90 29.17
C THR A 503 -1.98 19.10 28.43
N ASP A 504 -3.10 18.74 29.07
CA ASP A 504 -4.43 18.90 28.48
C ASP A 504 -4.71 20.37 28.10
N GLU A 505 -4.19 21.32 28.88
CA GLU A 505 -4.26 22.76 28.60
C GLU A 505 -3.46 23.15 27.34
N GLN A 506 -2.24 22.62 27.18
CA GLN A 506 -1.42 22.87 25.98
C GLN A 506 -2.04 22.24 24.73
N ILE A 507 -2.67 21.08 24.86
CA ILE A 507 -3.42 20.45 23.79
C ILE A 507 -4.59 21.36 23.41
N ALA A 508 -5.41 21.79 24.37
CA ALA A 508 -6.55 22.68 24.13
C ALA A 508 -6.13 24.01 23.48
N ALA A 509 -5.02 24.62 23.94
CA ALA A 509 -4.48 25.85 23.36
C ALA A 509 -4.02 25.66 21.91
N ALA A 510 -3.32 24.56 21.62
CA ALA A 510 -2.89 24.23 20.26
C ALA A 510 -4.08 23.97 19.32
N LEU A 511 -5.15 23.34 19.82
CA LEU A 511 -6.39 23.11 19.07
C LEU A 511 -7.10 24.43 18.73
N ARG A 512 -7.19 25.37 19.69
CA ARG A 512 -7.76 26.71 19.45
C ARG A 512 -6.95 27.49 18.42
N ALA A 513 -5.62 27.48 18.51
CA ALA A 513 -4.75 28.16 17.55
C ALA A 513 -4.87 27.57 16.13
N ALA A 514 -5.04 26.25 16.01
CA ALA A 514 -5.27 25.60 14.72
C ALA A 514 -6.64 25.96 14.10
N ALA A 515 -7.68 26.15 14.92
CA ALA A 515 -8.99 26.60 14.43
C ALA A 515 -8.95 28.04 13.91
N VAL A 516 -8.20 28.93 14.56
CA VAL A 516 -8.08 30.34 14.16
C VAL A 516 -7.31 30.53 12.84
N SER A 517 -6.33 29.66 12.57
CA SER A 517 -5.52 29.69 11.34
C SER A 517 -6.13 28.96 10.14
N ALA A 518 -7.25 28.27 10.34
CA ALA A 518 -8.00 27.58 9.29
C ALA A 518 -9.17 28.40 8.72
N ASN A 519 -9.57 29.47 9.44
CA ASN A 519 -10.36 30.58 8.91
C ASN A 519 -9.44 31.60 8.28
#